data_AF-A0A0R1M4R8-F1
#
_entry.id   AF-A0A0R1M4R8-F1
#
_cell.length_a   1.000
_cell.length_b   1.000
_cell.length_c   1.000
_cell.angle_alpha   90.00
_cell.angle_beta   90.00
_cell.angle_gamma   90.00
#
_symmetry.space_group_name_H-M   'P 1'
#
loop_
_entity.id
_entity.type
_entity.pdbx_description
1 polymer ?
#
loop_
_entity_poly.entity_id
_entity_poly.type
_entity_poly.pdbx_seq_one_letter_code
_entity_poly.pdbx_strand_id
1 'polypeptide(L)' 'MPTNPTAGSTDLCIIAGDAMDQIVNHLASYYIPVLAGPLKTTGSEGPMTSIFINDYDHNLIEISSYK' A
#
# COMPACT_ATOMS: atom_id res chain seq x y z
N MET A 1 15.73 19.29 -11.92
CA MET A 1 15.05 18.07 -12.40
C MET A 1 15.92 16.87 -12.05
N PRO A 2 15.34 15.72 -11.66
CA PRO A 2 16.12 14.50 -11.44
C PRO A 2 16.90 14.15 -12.71
N THR A 3 18.16 13.76 -12.55
CA THR A 3 19.09 13.56 -13.67
C THR A 3 18.99 12.17 -14.29
N ASN A 4 18.35 11.22 -13.61
CA ASN A 4 18.08 9.87 -14.12
C ASN A 4 16.91 9.21 -13.35
N PRO A 5 15.65 9.62 -13.58
CA PRO A 5 14.50 9.00 -12.93
C PRO A 5 14.30 7.55 -13.39
N THR A 6 13.89 6.68 -12.48
CA THR A 6 13.64 5.25 -12.73
C THR A 6 12.20 4.92 -12.36
N ALA A 7 11.41 4.41 -13.30
CA ALA A 7 10.07 3.90 -13.02
C ALA A 7 10.16 2.63 -12.16
N GLY A 8 9.22 2.44 -11.23
CA GLY A 8 9.20 1.26 -10.35
C GLY A 8 10.22 1.26 -9.23
N SER A 9 11.02 2.32 -9.07
CA SER A 9 12.03 2.40 -8.00
C SER A 9 11.48 2.94 -6.68
N THR A 10 10.19 3.22 -6.61
CA THR A 10 9.56 3.83 -5.46
C THR A 10 8.91 2.78 -4.56
N ASP A 11 9.13 2.94 -3.25
CA ASP A 11 8.48 2.19 -2.17
C ASP A 11 7.84 3.22 -1.23
N LEU A 12 6.51 3.22 -1.14
CA LEU A 12 5.72 4.21 -0.39
C LEU A 12 4.71 3.54 0.52
N CYS A 13 4.62 4.06 1.74
CA CYS A 13 3.57 3.71 2.70
C CYS A 13 2.53 4.83 2.80
N ILE A 14 1.27 4.51 2.54
CA ILE A 14 0.13 5.42 2.64
C ILE A 14 -0.76 4.98 3.81
N ILE A 15 -0.98 5.89 4.77
CA ILE A 15 -1.90 5.65 5.87
C ILE A 15 -3.32 6.01 5.43
N ALA A 16 -4.17 5.00 5.31
CA ALA A 16 -5.59 5.14 5.02
C ALA A 16 -6.39 5.35 6.31
N GLY A 17 -7.43 6.18 6.21
CA GLY A 17 -8.33 6.46 7.32
C GLY A 17 -9.41 5.40 7.53
N ASP A 18 -9.54 4.41 6.64
CA ASP A 18 -10.60 3.40 6.67
C ASP A 18 -10.13 2.09 7.34
N ALA A 19 -11.07 1.21 7.68
CA ALA A 19 -10.72 -0.11 8.20
C ALA A 19 -10.16 -1.01 7.08
N MET A 20 -9.26 -1.94 7.44
CA MET A 20 -8.52 -2.74 6.46
C MET A 20 -9.42 -3.58 5.54
N ASP A 21 -10.54 -4.10 6.07
CA ASP A 21 -11.53 -4.83 5.28
C ASP A 21 -12.20 -3.94 4.21
N GLN A 22 -12.53 -2.68 4.56
CA GLN A 22 -13.09 -1.71 3.61
C GLN A 22 -12.10 -1.38 2.49
N ILE A 23 -10.83 -1.21 2.85
CA ILE A 23 -9.74 -0.94 1.88
C ILE A 23 -9.60 -2.12 0.92
N VAL A 24 -9.50 -3.35 1.43
CA VAL A 24 -9.37 -4.55 0.59
C VAL A 24 -10.58 -4.72 -0.32
N ASN A 25 -11.80 -4.52 0.19
CA ASN A 25 -13.02 -4.61 -0.60
C ASN A 25 -13.06 -3.54 -1.70
N HIS A 26 -12.65 -2.32 -1.39
CA HIS A 26 -12.55 -1.24 -2.37
C HIS A 26 -11.60 -1.62 -3.51
N LEU A 27 -10.38 -2.06 -3.18
CA LEU A 27 -9.39 -2.48 -4.20
C LEU A 27 -9.88 -3.66 -5.03
N ALA A 28 -10.51 -4.65 -4.40
CA ALA A 28 -11.10 -5.80 -5.10
C ALA A 28 -12.20 -5.37 -6.07
N SER A 29 -13.02 -4.35 -5.74
CA SER A 29 -14.05 -3.83 -6.63
C SER A 29 -13.51 -3.20 -7.92
N TYR A 30 -12.24 -2.76 -7.90
CA TYR A 30 -11.50 -2.26 -9.05
C TYR A 30 -10.57 -3.31 -9.66
N TYR A 31 -10.66 -4.57 -9.24
CA TYR A 31 -9.82 -5.67 -9.70
C TYR A 31 -8.31 -5.43 -9.47
N ILE A 32 -7.97 -4.68 -8.41
CA ILE A 32 -6.58 -4.44 -8.04
C ILE A 32 -6.07 -5.65 -7.22
N PRO A 33 -5.01 -6.33 -7.68
CA PRO A 33 -4.47 -7.49 -6.97
C PRO A 33 -3.68 -7.04 -5.73
N VAL A 34 -4.00 -7.64 -4.59
CA VAL A 34 -3.18 -7.54 -3.38
C VAL A 34 -2.03 -8.54 -3.50
N LEU A 35 -0.79 -8.04 -3.44
CA LEU A 35 0.43 -8.85 -3.50
C LEU A 35 0.63 -9.63 -2.19
N ALA A 36 0.39 -8.95 -1.07
CA ALA A 36 0.52 -9.51 0.27
C ALA A 36 -0.38 -8.75 1.25
N GLY A 37 -0.86 -9.46 2.27
CA GLY A 37 -1.71 -8.90 3.32
C GLY A 37 -3.17 -9.38 3.28
N PRO A 38 -3.97 -9.02 4.28
CA PRO A 38 -3.62 -8.14 5.41
C PRO A 38 -2.60 -8.76 6.38
N LEU A 39 -1.59 -8.00 6.78
CA LEU A 39 -0.58 -8.41 7.76
C LEU A 39 -0.28 -7.32 8.78
N LYS A 40 0.15 -7.73 9.98
CA LYS A 40 0.60 -6.80 11.01
C LYS A 40 1.99 -6.28 10.67
N THR A 41 2.13 -4.97 10.69
CA THR A 41 3.34 -4.22 10.35
C THR A 41 3.57 -3.15 11.42
N THR A 42 4.71 -2.45 11.33
CA THR A 42 5.06 -1.36 12.25
C THR A 42 5.21 -0.09 11.43
N GLY A 43 4.30 0.86 11.62
CA GLY A 43 4.41 2.20 11.07
C GLY A 43 5.10 3.17 12.03
N SER A 44 5.19 4.43 11.63
CA SER A 44 5.86 5.48 12.40
C SER A 44 5.25 5.73 13.79
N GLU A 45 3.96 5.45 13.97
CA GLU A 45 3.24 5.63 15.24
C GLU A 45 2.99 4.32 15.99
N GLY A 46 3.54 3.19 15.52
CA GLY A 46 3.41 1.88 16.17
C GLY A 46 2.77 0.80 15.28
N PRO A 47 2.22 -0.27 15.89
CA PRO A 47 1.66 -1.40 15.16
C PRO A 47 0.45 -0.99 14.31
N MET A 48 0.40 -1.47 13.08
CA MET A 48 -0.70 -1.24 12.14
C MET A 48 -0.99 -2.51 11.33
N THR A 49 -1.98 -2.47 10.46
CA THR A 49 -2.25 -3.52 9.48
C THR A 49 -1.99 -2.97 8.10
N SER A 50 -1.28 -3.71 7.26
CA SER A 50 -0.95 -3.30 5.89
C SER A 50 -1.31 -4.33 4.84
N ILE A 51 -1.52 -3.85 3.63
CA ILE A 51 -1.54 -4.61 2.38
C ILE A 51 -0.58 -3.98 1.37
N PHE A 52 -0.15 -4.77 0.40
CA PHE A 52 0.84 -4.35 -0.60
C PHE A 52 0.26 -4.52 -1.99
N ILE A 53 0.43 -3.50 -2.83
CA ILE A 53 0.04 -3.51 -4.25
C ILE A 53 1.18 -2.93 -5.10
N ASN A 54 1.08 -3.13 -6.41
CA ASN A 54 1.89 -2.39 -7.38
C ASN A 54 1.01 -1.40 -8.12
N ASP A 55 1.55 -0.24 -8.47
CA ASP A 55 0.97 0.58 -9.54
C ASP A 55 1.41 0.08 -10.93
N TYR A 56 1.05 0.82 -11.98
CA TYR A 56 1.38 0.47 -13.37
C TYR A 56 2.86 0.62 -13.72
N ASP A 57 3.61 1.40 -12.94
CA ASP A 57 5.06 1.54 -13.10
C ASP A 57 5.82 0.50 -12.27
N HIS A 58 5.12 -0.39 -11.56
CA HIS A 58 5.66 -1.36 -10.62
C HIS A 58 6.29 -0.74 -9.37
N ASN A 59 5.86 0.45 -8.96
CA ASN A 59 6.19 0.97 -7.64
C ASN A 59 5.48 0.14 -6.58
N LEU A 60 6.18 -0.16 -5.48
CA LEU A 60 5.58 -0.83 -4.34
C LEU A 60 4.79 0.18 -3.54
N ILE A 61 3.50 -0.09 -3.35
CA ILE A 61 2.62 0.72 -2.51
C ILE A 61 2.14 -0.14 -1.36
N GLU A 62 2.55 0.23 -0.16
CA GLU A 62 1.99 -0.26 1.09
C GLU A 62 0.80 0.64 1.47
N ILE A 63 -0.39 0.06 1.62
CA ILE A 63 -1.56 0.75 2.16
C ILE A 63 -1.81 0.21 3.56
N SER A 64 -1.76 1.12 4.53
CA SER A 64 -1.76 0.77 5.95
C SER A 64 -2.90 1.44 6.70
N SER A 65 -3.37 0.80 7.76
CA SER A 65 -4.37 1.38 8.66
C SER A 65 -4.06 1.06 10.12
N TYR A 66 -4.18 2.08 10.97
CA TYR A 66 -4.09 1.98 12.42
C TYR A 66 -5.41 1.56 13.08
N LYS A 67 -6.48 1.39 12.29
CA LYS A 67 -7.81 0.99 12.77
C LYS A 67 -7.98 -0.52 12.84
#